data_AF-A0AAT9HJ25-F1
#
_entry.id   AF-A0AAT9HJ25-F1
#
_cell.length_a   1.000
_cell.length_b   1.000
_cell.length_c   1.000
_cell.angle_alpha   90.00
_cell.angle_beta   90.00
_cell.angle_gamma   90.00
#
_symmetry.space_group_name_H-M   'P 1'
#
loop_
_entity.id
_entity.type
_entity.pdbx_description
1 polymer ?
#
loop_
_entity_poly.entity_id
_entity_poly.type
_entity_poly.pdbx_seq_one_letter_code
_entity_poly.pdbx_strand_id
1 'polypeptide(L)'
;MQLYLLLDCVDGEIARWRKQYSLGGVYLDRVGAYLTDAAVLVGLGLRAADPFGSGRIDWLWAFLGTLAALGAILIKAETDLVGVARHQNGLPPVKEAAAEMRSSGMALARRAAAAFKFHRLILGIEASLLILVLAIADAVRDDLFFTRLGTAVLAGIALLQTLLHLVSVLASSRLK
;
A
#
# COMPACT_ATOMS: atom_id res chain seq x y z
N MET A 1 8.50 -6.13 9.73
CA MET A 1 8.24 -5.88 8.29
C MET A 1 9.16 -6.71 7.40
N GLN A 2 10.48 -6.47 7.37
CA GLN A 2 11.40 -7.24 6.52
C GLN A 2 11.38 -8.76 6.78
N LEU A 3 11.32 -9.18 8.05
CA LEU A 3 11.18 -10.60 8.40
C LEU A 3 9.87 -11.21 7.90
N TYR A 4 8.76 -10.44 7.91
CA TYR A 4 7.48 -10.91 7.39
C TYR A 4 7.56 -11.21 5.89
N LEU A 5 8.21 -10.34 5.11
CA LEU A 5 8.38 -10.55 3.66
C LEU A 5 9.26 -11.74 3.32
N LEU A 6 10.29 -12.00 4.14
CA LEU A 6 11.12 -13.20 4.00
C LEU A 6 10.29 -14.46 4.28
N LEU A 7 9.49 -14.43 5.34
CA LEU A 7 8.60 -15.54 5.67
C LEU A 7 7.51 -15.76 4.61
N ASP A 8 6.97 -14.68 4.04
CA ASP A 8 5.99 -14.72 2.95
C ASP A 8 6.57 -15.38 1.68
N CYS A 9 7.81 -15.00 1.30
CA CYS A 9 8.50 -15.64 0.19
C CYS A 9 8.74 -17.14 0.44
N VAL A 10 9.14 -17.49 1.67
CA VAL A 10 9.43 -18.88 2.05
C VAL A 10 8.15 -19.72 2.09
N ASP A 11 7.05 -19.21 2.63
CA ASP A 11 5.77 -19.92 2.66
C ASP A 11 5.25 -20.19 1.25
N GLY A 12 5.30 -19.18 0.37
CA GLY A 12 4.92 -19.32 -1.03
C GLY A 12 5.77 -20.35 -1.80
N GLU A 13 7.07 -20.43 -1.51
CA GLU A 13 7.96 -21.40 -2.15
C GLU A 13 7.75 -22.83 -1.62
N ILE A 14 7.54 -22.99 -0.31
CA ILE A 14 7.19 -24.29 0.30
C ILE A 14 5.84 -24.79 -0.21
N ALA A 15 4.83 -23.92 -0.33
CA ALA A 15 3.51 -24.28 -0.84
C ALA A 15 3.58 -24.77 -2.29
N ARG A 16 4.38 -24.11 -3.15
CA ARG A 16 4.62 -24.54 -4.54
C ARG A 16 5.36 -25.87 -4.60
N TRP A 17 6.39 -26.04 -3.78
CA TRP A 17 7.18 -27.27 -3.72
C TRP A 17 6.36 -28.47 -3.24
N ARG A 18 5.50 -28.27 -2.23
CA ARG A 18 4.62 -29.31 -1.68
C ARG A 18 3.29 -29.47 -2.43
N LYS A 19 3.00 -28.62 -3.41
CA LYS A 19 1.71 -28.51 -4.11
C LYS A 19 0.50 -28.39 -3.16
N GLN A 20 0.73 -27.81 -1.98
CA GLN A 20 -0.30 -27.61 -0.96
C GLN A 20 -0.86 -26.19 -1.08
N TYR A 21 -1.92 -26.03 -1.87
CA TYR A 21 -2.63 -24.77 -1.99
C TYR A 21 -3.93 -24.87 -1.21
N SER A 22 -4.03 -24.16 -0.09
CA SER A 22 -5.29 -24.06 0.66
C SER A 22 -5.94 -22.70 0.41
N LEU A 23 -7.26 -22.69 0.23
CA LEU A 23 -8.03 -21.45 0.10
C LEU A 23 -7.86 -20.56 1.34
N GLY A 24 -7.81 -21.19 2.52
CA GLY A 24 -7.57 -20.50 3.79
C GLY A 24 -6.17 -19.86 3.88
N GLY A 25 -5.14 -20.52 3.35
CA GLY A 25 -3.79 -19.97 3.30
C GLY A 25 -3.70 -18.73 2.42
N VAL A 26 -4.27 -18.77 1.21
CA VAL A 26 -4.30 -17.61 0.30
C VAL A 26 -5.09 -16.44 0.90
N TYR A 27 -6.19 -16.73 1.62
CA TYR A 27 -6.94 -15.70 2.33
C TYR A 27 -6.12 -15.06 3.46
N LEU A 28 -5.49 -15.89 4.30
CA LEU A 28 -4.73 -15.41 5.45
C LEU A 28 -3.47 -14.62 5.03
N ASP A 29 -2.82 -15.03 3.94
CA ASP A 29 -1.70 -14.32 3.33
C ASP A 29 -2.09 -12.87 2.98
N ARG A 30 -3.20 -12.70 2.23
CA ARG A 30 -3.73 -11.37 1.88
C ARG A 30 -4.06 -10.53 3.12
N VAL A 31 -4.71 -11.14 4.12
CA VAL A 31 -5.02 -10.44 5.39
C VAL A 31 -3.73 -9.98 6.07
N GLY A 32 -2.71 -10.83 6.15
CA GLY A 32 -1.41 -10.51 6.73
C GLY A 32 -0.71 -9.37 5.97
N ALA A 33 -0.80 -9.38 4.64
CA ALA A 33 -0.19 -8.35 3.79
C ALA A 33 -0.89 -6.99 3.96
N TYR A 34 -2.20 -6.99 4.16
CA TYR A 34 -2.97 -5.76 4.38
C TYR A 34 -2.67 -5.20 5.78
N LEU A 35 -2.67 -6.08 6.78
CA LEU A 35 -2.38 -5.70 8.17
C LEU A 35 -0.96 -5.15 8.33
N THR A 36 0.02 -5.78 7.68
CA THR A 36 1.42 -5.35 7.75
C THR A 36 1.60 -3.96 7.16
N ASP A 37 1.05 -3.70 5.98
CA ASP A 37 1.17 -2.37 5.35
C ASP A 37 0.45 -1.29 6.17
N ALA A 38 -0.73 -1.61 6.70
CA ALA A 38 -1.47 -0.69 7.56
C ALA A 38 -0.70 -0.38 8.85
N ALA A 39 -0.16 -1.40 9.51
CA ALA A 39 0.61 -1.25 10.74
C ALA A 39 1.86 -0.38 10.55
N VAL A 40 2.53 -0.48 9.40
CA VAL A 40 3.69 0.36 9.07
C VAL A 40 3.30 1.83 8.96
N LEU A 41 2.22 2.15 8.24
CA LEU A 41 1.77 3.53 8.03
C LEU A 41 1.18 4.15 9.31
N VAL A 42 0.40 3.38 10.08
CA VAL A 42 -0.09 3.79 11.40
C VAL A 42 1.08 4.01 12.36
N GLY A 43 2.05 3.08 12.38
CA GLY A 43 3.24 3.18 13.21
C GLY A 43 4.09 4.42 12.91
N LEU A 44 4.21 4.79 11.62
CA LEU A 44 4.86 6.03 11.23
C LEU A 44 4.12 7.27 11.76
N GLY A 45 2.80 7.31 11.64
CA GLY A 45 1.99 8.41 12.20
C GLY A 45 2.06 8.49 13.72
N LEU A 46 2.08 7.36 14.41
CA LEU A 46 2.27 7.31 15.87
C LEU A 46 3.66 7.81 16.26
N ARG A 47 4.71 7.41 15.54
CA ARG A 47 6.07 7.96 15.76
C ARG A 47 6.08 9.47 15.58
N ALA A 48 5.43 9.99 14.54
CA ALA A 48 5.33 11.42 14.26
C ALA A 48 4.55 12.22 15.33
N ALA A 49 3.57 11.58 15.98
CA ALA A 49 2.75 12.15 17.04
C ALA A 49 3.45 12.23 18.40
N ASP A 50 4.58 11.52 18.54
CA ASP A 50 5.43 11.49 19.73
C ASP A 50 4.71 11.16 21.06
N PRO A 51 3.94 10.05 21.14
CA PRO A 51 3.18 9.71 22.34
C PRO A 51 4.05 9.36 23.56
N PHE A 52 5.33 9.04 23.34
CA PHE A 52 6.29 8.67 24.39
C PHE A 52 7.28 9.80 24.69
N GLY A 53 7.16 10.96 24.02
CA GLY A 53 7.99 12.13 24.28
C GLY A 53 7.59 12.87 25.55
N SER A 54 8.43 13.82 25.95
CA SER A 54 8.18 14.70 27.11
C SER A 54 7.21 15.84 26.81
N GLY A 55 6.89 16.07 25.53
CA GLY A 55 6.02 17.13 25.06
C GLY A 55 4.54 16.75 24.97
N ARG A 56 3.75 17.65 24.37
CA ARG A 56 2.34 17.39 24.05
C ARG A 56 2.24 16.49 22.81
N ILE A 57 1.39 15.49 22.89
CA ILE A 57 1.09 14.57 21.78
C ILE A 57 0.38 15.34 20.65
N ASP A 58 0.95 15.29 19.45
CA ASP A 58 0.37 15.89 18.23
C ASP A 58 -0.48 14.85 17.47
N TRP A 59 -1.72 14.65 17.93
CA TRP A 59 -2.66 13.66 17.37
C TRP A 59 -2.95 13.82 15.87
N LEU A 60 -2.71 15.00 15.29
CA LEU A 60 -2.82 15.23 13.85
C LEU A 60 -1.97 14.22 13.06
N TRP A 61 -0.76 13.91 13.54
CA TRP A 61 0.14 13.00 12.82
C TRP A 61 -0.30 11.54 12.91
N ALA A 62 -0.84 11.12 14.05
CA ALA A 62 -1.45 9.79 14.20
C ALA A 62 -2.67 9.64 13.28
N PHE A 63 -3.49 10.69 13.16
CA PHE A 63 -4.60 10.73 12.22
C PHE A 63 -4.11 10.62 10.77
N LEU A 64 -3.10 11.40 10.36
CA LEU A 64 -2.55 11.35 9.01
C LEU A 64 -1.95 9.98 8.66
N GLY A 65 -1.23 9.34 9.59
CA GLY A 65 -0.71 7.98 9.38
C GLY A 65 -1.81 6.94 9.23
N THR A 66 -2.88 7.06 10.03
CA THR A 66 -4.07 6.20 9.91
C THR A 66 -4.81 6.43 8.59
N LEU A 67 -4.92 7.69 8.16
CA LEU A 67 -5.53 8.05 6.90
C LEU A 67 -4.73 7.49 5.70
N ALA A 68 -3.40 7.55 5.77
CA ALA A 68 -2.53 6.93 4.80
C ALA A 68 -2.74 5.40 4.74
N ALA A 69 -2.82 4.75 5.90
CA ALA A 69 -3.07 3.31 6.02
C ALA A 69 -4.41 2.89 5.40
N LEU A 70 -5.48 3.64 5.68
CA LEU A 70 -6.80 3.41 5.10
C LEU A 70 -6.77 3.56 3.57
N GLY A 71 -6.11 4.61 3.05
CA GLY A 71 -5.96 4.81 1.61
C GLY A 71 -5.22 3.65 0.93
N ALA A 72 -4.12 3.18 1.53
CA ALA A 72 -3.35 2.06 1.03
C ALA A 72 -4.14 0.74 1.02
N ILE A 73 -4.88 0.46 2.10
CA ILE A 73 -5.77 -0.72 2.17
C ILE A 73 -6.86 -0.63 1.11
N LEU A 74 -7.48 0.54 0.94
CA LEU A 74 -8.59 0.70 0.00
C LEU A 74 -8.16 0.42 -1.44
N ILE A 75 -6.96 0.84 -1.85
CA ILE A 75 -6.40 0.53 -3.17
C ILE A 75 -6.26 -0.99 -3.40
N LYS A 76 -5.76 -1.73 -2.40
CA LYS A 76 -5.65 -3.19 -2.50
C LYS A 76 -7.03 -3.85 -2.52
N ALA A 77 -7.91 -3.42 -1.63
CA ALA A 77 -9.28 -3.94 -1.54
C ALA A 77 -10.04 -3.73 -2.84
N GLU A 78 -9.93 -2.55 -3.47
CA GLU A 78 -10.53 -2.27 -4.78
C GLU A 78 -10.01 -3.24 -5.85
N THR A 79 -8.71 -3.52 -5.87
CA THR A 79 -8.12 -4.47 -6.82
C THR A 79 -8.65 -5.89 -6.63
N ASP A 80 -8.78 -6.33 -5.37
CA ASP A 80 -9.29 -7.66 -5.04
C ASP A 80 -10.79 -7.79 -5.31
N LEU A 81 -11.57 -6.74 -5.02
CA LEU A 81 -13.00 -6.67 -5.28
C LEU A 81 -13.33 -6.75 -6.77
N VAL A 82 -12.46 -6.27 -7.67
CA VAL A 82 -12.61 -6.50 -9.12
C VAL A 82 -12.59 -8.00 -9.43
N GLY A 83 -11.67 -8.75 -8.82
CA GLY A 83 -11.58 -10.20 -9.00
C GLY A 83 -12.84 -10.90 -8.48
N VAL A 84 -13.31 -10.52 -7.30
CA VAL A 84 -14.56 -11.04 -6.71
C VAL A 84 -15.77 -10.74 -7.59
N ALA A 85 -15.92 -9.50 -8.05
CA ALA A 85 -17.04 -9.07 -8.89
C ALA A 85 -17.09 -9.84 -10.21
N ARG A 86 -15.93 -10.07 -10.86
CA ARG A 86 -15.86 -10.87 -12.09
C ARG A 86 -16.23 -12.33 -11.85
N HIS A 87 -15.68 -12.93 -10.80
CA HIS A 87 -15.99 -14.32 -10.45
C HIS A 87 -17.49 -14.51 -10.17
N GLN A 88 -18.12 -13.58 -9.45
CA GLN A 88 -19.57 -13.61 -9.19
C GLN A 88 -20.42 -13.47 -10.47
N ASN A 89 -19.89 -12.83 -11.51
CA ASN A 89 -20.54 -12.68 -12.81
C ASN A 89 -20.10 -13.73 -13.86
N GLY A 90 -19.39 -14.79 -13.44
CA GLY A 90 -18.93 -15.86 -14.33
C GLY A 90 -17.85 -15.45 -15.34
N LEU A 91 -17.24 -14.27 -15.16
CA LEU A 91 -16.18 -13.77 -16.02
C LEU A 91 -14.83 -14.36 -15.61
N PRO A 92 -13.93 -14.65 -16.58
CA PRO A 92 -12.61 -15.18 -16.26
C PRO A 92 -11.79 -14.15 -15.46
N PRO A 93 -10.87 -14.61 -14.60
CA PRO A 93 -9.97 -13.74 -13.85
C PRO A 93 -9.15 -12.86 -14.80
N VAL A 94 -8.92 -11.61 -14.39
CA VAL A 94 -8.16 -10.64 -15.19
C VAL A 94 -6.74 -11.17 -15.40
N LYS A 95 -6.42 -11.60 -16.62
CA LYS A 95 -5.02 -11.87 -17.01
C LYS A 95 -4.27 -10.54 -17.05
N GLU A 96 -3.09 -10.46 -16.44
CA GLU A 96 -2.26 -9.23 -16.40
C GLU A 96 -2.01 -8.63 -17.80
N ALA A 97 -2.07 -9.44 -18.85
CA ALA A 97 -1.90 -9.04 -20.25
C ALA A 97 -3.13 -8.36 -20.90
N ALA A 98 -4.32 -8.37 -20.27
CA ALA A 98 -5.55 -7.78 -20.84
C ALA A 98 -5.76 -6.31 -20.45
N ALA A 99 -4.73 -5.62 -19.96
CA ALA A 99 -4.82 -4.23 -19.52
C ALA A 99 -4.52 -3.23 -20.67
N GLU A 100 -5.16 -3.38 -21.82
CA GLU A 100 -5.13 -2.32 -22.85
C GLU A 100 -6.24 -1.30 -22.58
N MET A 101 -5.84 -0.10 -22.17
CA MET A 101 -6.72 1.03 -21.94
C MET A 101 -6.92 1.80 -23.26
N ARG A 102 -8.18 2.02 -23.67
CA ARG A 102 -8.54 2.52 -25.00
C ARG A 102 -8.47 4.06 -25.21
N SER A 103 -7.87 4.84 -24.32
CA SER A 103 -7.72 6.30 -24.52
C SER A 103 -6.28 6.78 -24.41
N SER A 104 -5.78 7.39 -25.50
CA SER A 104 -4.39 7.86 -25.64
C SER A 104 -4.01 8.99 -24.65
N GLY A 105 -4.99 9.77 -24.18
CA GLY A 105 -4.76 10.85 -23.20
C GLY A 105 -4.47 10.36 -21.78
N MET A 106 -5.14 9.30 -21.32
CA MET A 106 -4.91 8.70 -19.99
C MET A 106 -3.66 7.80 -19.94
N ALA A 107 -3.21 7.31 -21.09
CA ALA A 107 -1.93 6.59 -21.20
C ALA A 107 -0.72 7.50 -20.91
N LEU A 108 -0.81 8.79 -21.25
CA LEU A 108 0.22 9.79 -20.93
C LEU A 108 0.21 10.15 -19.44
N ALA A 109 -0.97 10.34 -18.85
CA ALA A 109 -1.13 10.58 -17.41
C ALA A 109 -0.60 9.39 -16.58
N ARG A 110 -0.84 8.16 -17.05
CA ARG A 110 -0.28 6.95 -16.42
C ARG A 110 1.22 6.80 -16.67
N ARG A 111 1.76 7.20 -17.83
CA ARG A 111 3.21 7.25 -18.06
C ARG A 111 3.90 8.28 -17.16
N ALA A 112 3.28 9.43 -16.92
CA ALA A 112 3.75 10.41 -15.95
C ALA A 112 3.69 9.85 -14.51
N ALA A 113 2.58 9.21 -14.12
CA ALA A 113 2.44 8.57 -12.81
C ALA A 113 3.37 7.35 -12.62
N ALA A 114 3.65 6.59 -13.68
CA ALA A 114 4.53 5.43 -13.68
C ALA A 114 6.02 5.84 -13.73
N ALA A 115 6.36 6.91 -14.46
CA ALA A 115 7.70 7.50 -14.46
C ALA A 115 8.07 8.03 -13.08
N PHE A 116 7.08 8.47 -12.31
CA PHE A 116 7.29 8.98 -10.95
C PHE A 116 7.37 7.91 -9.85
N LYS A 117 7.22 6.62 -10.16
CA LYS A 117 7.33 5.48 -9.21
C LYS A 117 6.63 5.65 -7.85
N PHE A 118 5.75 6.64 -7.63
CA PHE A 118 5.07 6.91 -6.35
C PHE A 118 4.19 5.76 -5.86
N HIS A 119 3.73 4.87 -6.75
CA HIS A 119 3.03 3.62 -6.38
C HIS A 119 3.84 2.69 -5.46
N ARG A 120 5.17 2.83 -5.47
CA ARG A 120 6.10 1.91 -4.84
C ARG A 120 6.50 2.39 -3.42
N LEU A 121 6.40 3.70 -3.18
CA LEU A 121 6.69 4.35 -1.89
C LEU A 121 5.64 4.12 -0.80
N ILE A 122 4.40 3.78 -1.15
CA ILE A 122 3.30 3.65 -0.16
C ILE A 122 3.19 2.21 0.35
N LEU A 123 3.69 1.20 -0.38
CA LEU A 123 3.42 -0.20 -0.08
C LEU A 123 4.72 -1.04 -0.07
N GLY A 124 4.83 -1.93 0.91
CA GLY A 124 5.90 -2.94 0.95
C GLY A 124 7.27 -2.41 1.37
N ILE A 125 8.33 -3.04 0.84
CA ILE A 125 9.74 -2.89 1.29
C ILE A 125 10.17 -1.42 1.29
N GLU A 126 9.77 -0.67 0.27
CA GLU A 126 10.25 0.71 0.10
C GLU A 126 9.74 1.66 1.16
N ALA A 127 8.49 1.50 1.60
CA ALA A 127 7.95 2.28 2.70
C ALA A 127 8.80 2.04 3.96
N SER A 128 9.17 0.78 4.24
CA SER A 128 10.01 0.47 5.40
C SER A 128 11.45 1.00 5.29
N LEU A 129 12.04 1.00 4.09
CA LEU A 129 13.36 1.58 3.84
C LEU A 129 13.33 3.10 3.94
N LEU A 130 12.29 3.75 3.40
CA LEU A 130 12.06 5.18 3.55
C LEU A 130 11.96 5.54 5.02
N ILE A 131 11.13 4.83 5.79
CA ILE A 131 10.96 5.06 7.23
C ILE A 131 12.29 4.90 7.96
N LEU A 132 13.12 3.92 7.59
CA LEU A 132 14.46 3.76 8.16
C LEU A 132 15.35 4.98 7.87
N VAL A 133 15.35 5.48 6.63
CA VAL A 133 16.12 6.67 6.24
C VAL A 133 15.63 7.91 6.99
N LEU A 134 14.31 8.12 7.08
CA LEU A 134 13.72 9.23 7.84
C LEU A 134 14.10 9.14 9.33
N ALA A 135 14.06 7.93 9.91
CA ALA A 135 14.43 7.69 11.29
C ALA A 135 15.92 7.99 11.55
N ILE A 136 16.82 7.67 10.62
CA ILE A 136 18.24 8.02 10.71
C ILE A 136 18.42 9.55 10.63
N ALA A 137 17.72 10.21 9.70
CA ALA A 137 17.81 11.65 9.53
C ALA A 137 17.31 12.42 10.77
N ASP A 138 16.19 11.97 11.35
CA ASP A 138 15.66 12.49 12.61
C ASP A 138 16.63 12.27 13.79
N ALA A 139 17.25 11.09 13.88
CA ALA A 139 18.23 10.79 14.92
C ALA A 139 19.48 11.67 14.85
N VAL A 140 19.92 12.06 13.64
CA VAL A 140 21.05 13.00 13.45
C VAL A 140 20.65 14.43 13.82
N ARG A 141 19.38 14.79 13.62
CA ARG A 141 18.87 16.15 13.85
C ARG A 141 18.34 16.37 15.27
N ASP A 142 18.10 15.29 16.01
CA ASP A 142 17.47 15.27 17.33
C ASP A 142 16.06 15.90 17.32
N ASP A 143 15.32 15.70 16.22
CA ASP A 143 13.93 16.12 16.08
C ASP A 143 13.10 15.08 15.29
N LEU A 144 11.80 15.35 15.09
CA LEU A 144 10.89 14.49 14.31
C LEU A 144 10.49 15.13 12.98
N PHE A 145 11.28 16.08 12.47
CA PHE A 145 10.90 16.86 11.30
C PHE A 145 10.71 15.96 10.06
N PHE A 146 11.64 15.05 9.79
CA PHE A 146 11.57 14.19 8.60
C PHE A 146 10.49 13.13 8.73
N THR A 147 10.27 12.56 9.90
CA THR A 147 9.14 11.64 10.15
C THR A 147 7.79 12.34 9.93
N ARG A 148 7.63 13.58 10.40
CA ARG A 148 6.41 14.38 10.20
C ARG A 148 6.19 14.73 8.73
N LEU A 149 7.23 15.21 8.05
CA LEU A 149 7.20 15.47 6.61
C LEU A 149 6.84 14.21 5.81
N GLY A 150 7.48 13.08 6.12
CA GLY A 150 7.21 11.79 5.49
C GLY A 150 5.76 11.33 5.69
N THR A 151 5.22 11.49 6.90
CA THR A 151 3.82 11.18 7.21
C THR A 151 2.85 12.02 6.37
N ALA A 152 3.07 13.35 6.29
CA ALA A 152 2.23 14.22 5.48
C ALA A 152 2.28 13.87 3.99
N VAL A 153 3.48 13.63 3.46
CA VAL A 153 3.68 13.26 2.05
C VAL A 153 2.99 11.94 1.75
N LEU A 154 3.21 10.89 2.56
CA LEU A 154 2.59 9.59 2.35
C LEU A 154 1.07 9.64 2.47
N ALA A 155 0.53 10.40 3.42
CA ALA A 155 -0.92 10.61 3.54
C ALA A 155 -1.50 11.31 2.29
N GLY A 156 -0.85 12.37 1.80
CA GLY A 156 -1.27 13.06 0.59
C GLY A 156 -1.25 12.17 -0.65
N ILE A 157 -0.17 11.39 -0.83
CA ILE A 157 -0.07 10.46 -1.97
C ILE A 157 -1.11 9.34 -1.84
N ALA A 158 -1.32 8.78 -0.64
CA ALA A 158 -2.29 7.69 -0.43
C ALA A 158 -3.71 8.13 -0.81
N LEU A 159 -4.16 9.30 -0.33
CA LEU A 159 -5.47 9.85 -0.68
C LEU A 159 -5.63 10.09 -2.17
N LEU A 160 -4.63 10.70 -2.80
CA LEU A 160 -4.65 10.95 -4.24
C LEU A 160 -4.73 9.62 -5.01
N GLN A 161 -3.93 8.64 -4.63
CA GLN A 161 -3.92 7.33 -5.28
C GLN A 161 -5.23 6.58 -5.09
N THR A 162 -5.85 6.61 -3.92
CA THR A 162 -7.15 5.98 -3.67
C THR A 162 -8.20 6.51 -4.65
N LEU A 163 -8.29 7.84 -4.81
CA LEU A 163 -9.26 8.43 -5.74
C LEU A 163 -8.93 8.10 -7.20
N LEU A 164 -7.67 8.24 -7.61
CA LEU A 164 -7.25 7.95 -8.98
C LEU A 164 -7.43 6.47 -9.34
N HIS A 165 -7.16 5.57 -8.40
CA HIS A 165 -7.32 4.13 -8.58
C HIS A 165 -8.79 3.76 -8.73
N LEU A 166 -9.67 4.29 -7.87
CA LEU A 166 -11.11 4.07 -7.95
C LEU A 166 -11.66 4.52 -9.31
N VAL A 167 -11.34 5.74 -9.74
CA VAL A 167 -11.76 6.26 -11.05
C VAL A 167 -11.22 5.38 -12.18
N SER A 168 -9.96 4.95 -12.08
CA SER A 168 -9.35 4.07 -13.09
C SER A 168 -10.02 2.69 -13.15
N VAL A 169 -10.44 2.13 -12.02
CA VAL A 169 -11.13 0.82 -11.97
C VAL A 169 -12.52 0.93 -12.60
N LEU A 170 -13.28 1.97 -12.23
CA LEU A 170 -14.63 2.21 -12.76
C LEU A 170 -14.62 2.54 -14.26
N ALA A 171 -13.61 3.27 -14.73
CA ALA A 171 -13.46 3.61 -16.15
C ALA A 171 -12.86 2.46 -17.00
N SER A 172 -12.39 1.39 -16.37
CA SER A 172 -11.71 0.29 -17.04
C SER A 172 -12.68 -0.77 -17.57
N SER A 173 -12.27 -1.49 -18.62
CA SER A 173 -12.91 -2.73 -19.07
C SER A 173 -12.80 -3.87 -18.05
N ARG A 174 -12.06 -3.69 -16.94
CA ARG A 174 -11.90 -4.70 -15.88
C ARG A 174 -13.22 -5.16 -15.25
N LEU A 175 -14.24 -4.30 -15.22
CA LEU A 175 -15.58 -4.62 -14.71
C LEU A 175 -16.58 -5.02 -15.81
N LYS A 176 -16.13 -5.13 -17.06
CA LYS A 176 -16.91 -5.61 -18.21
C LYS A 176 -16.32 -6.93 -18.74
#